data_AF-A0A9P7YIT6-F1
#
_entry.id   AF-A0A9P7YIT6-F1
#
_cell.length_a   1.000
_cell.length_b   1.000
_cell.length_c   1.000
_cell.angle_alpha   90.00
_cell.angle_beta   90.00
_cell.angle_gamma   90.00
#
_symmetry.space_group_name_H-M   'P 1'
#
loop_
_entity.id
_entity.type
_entity.pdbx_description
1 polymer ?
#
loop_
_entity_poly.entity_id
_entity_poly.type
_entity_poly.pdbx_seq_one_letter_code
_entity_poly.pdbx_strand_id
1 'polypeptide(L)'
;MFPPIDDAILKSNPKFAALHANLTTNNLNPNGSTKNRPSRKERVDVAPALTEARIRSAKSQLILTALKNIELSTSSSRKPSKAQPRPSPQPLPTKIIEIILLLTSRLSNPNLPPSQIKLLESTPQWQSLETHLPYISTLLSTYLQSQASALTRILSPTTNPSYLHRSIPKLHHGITSLQSTISNKRLTLQTQRQALITLTTTLLQRYNYATTLTIQLLETSKHGSLSLERHYLTKMSHLALTVDKLSLDAREKSVKGSNMVYTPQVVAALTRYFENLRDGRERLKERKRDAERVLWGYGVGREEGEKEKVMREVARVYGELMREMRDVEKDVDRLRGR
;
A
#
# COMPACT_ATOMS: atom_id res chain seq x y z
N MET A 1 15.00 -3.04 -18.81
CA MET A 1 16.08 -2.94 -19.81
C MET A 1 15.73 -1.78 -20.71
N PHE A 2 16.68 -0.87 -20.97
CA PHE A 2 16.42 0.17 -21.97
C PHE A 2 16.28 -0.50 -23.34
N PRO A 3 15.23 -0.18 -24.09
CA PRO A 3 15.11 -0.69 -25.44
C PRO A 3 16.33 -0.24 -26.27
N PRO A 4 16.89 -1.11 -27.11
CA PRO A 4 18.01 -0.73 -27.97
C PRO A 4 17.58 0.44 -28.88
N ILE A 5 18.36 1.51 -28.87
CA ILE A 5 18.16 2.69 -29.71
C ILE A 5 18.98 2.51 -30.98
N ASP A 6 18.40 2.87 -32.11
CA ASP A 6 19.03 2.77 -33.42
C ASP A 6 20.18 3.79 -33.57
N ASP A 7 21.33 3.33 -34.05
CA ASP A 7 22.56 4.12 -34.15
C ASP A 7 22.41 5.31 -35.11
N ALA A 8 21.49 5.21 -36.08
CA ALA A 8 21.14 6.31 -36.99
C ALA A 8 20.51 7.51 -36.26
N ILE A 9 19.75 7.28 -35.19
CA ILE A 9 19.08 8.31 -34.39
C ILE A 9 20.08 9.01 -33.46
N LEU A 10 21.06 8.26 -32.94
CA LEU A 10 22.12 8.83 -32.11
C LEU A 10 23.06 9.72 -32.93
N LYS A 11 23.32 9.39 -34.21
CA LYS A 11 24.14 10.20 -35.12
C LYS A 11 23.43 11.46 -35.61
N SER A 12 22.12 11.41 -35.86
CA SER A 12 21.35 12.56 -36.33
C SER A 12 21.09 13.61 -35.24
N ASN A 13 21.12 13.21 -33.95
CA ASN A 13 20.91 14.12 -32.83
C ASN A 13 22.02 13.98 -31.76
N PRO A 14 23.13 14.72 -31.89
CA PRO A 14 24.27 14.60 -30.99
C PRO A 14 23.95 15.04 -29.54
N LYS A 15 22.99 15.95 -29.35
CA LYS A 15 22.52 16.34 -28.01
C LYS A 15 21.79 15.19 -27.32
N PHE A 16 20.97 14.44 -28.06
CA PHE A 16 20.30 13.25 -27.56
C PHE A 16 21.29 12.12 -27.27
N ALA A 17 22.31 11.93 -28.12
CA ALA A 17 23.37 10.95 -27.86
C ALA A 17 24.15 11.24 -26.57
N ALA A 18 24.53 12.50 -26.34
CA ALA A 18 25.19 12.91 -25.10
C ALA A 18 24.31 12.69 -23.86
N LEU A 19 23.01 12.99 -23.97
CA LEU A 19 22.04 12.75 -22.90
C LEU A 19 21.83 11.25 -22.65
N HIS A 20 21.67 10.44 -23.69
CA HIS A 20 21.51 8.99 -23.58
C HIS A 20 22.76 8.34 -22.96
N ALA A 21 23.95 8.76 -23.38
CA ALA A 21 25.21 8.33 -22.78
C ALA A 21 25.28 8.72 -21.29
N ASN A 22 24.96 9.96 -20.93
CA ASN A 22 24.97 10.41 -19.54
C ASN A 22 23.92 9.68 -18.68
N LEU A 23 22.72 9.44 -19.22
CA LEU A 23 21.67 8.70 -18.52
C LEU A 23 22.06 7.24 -18.29
N THR A 24 22.61 6.56 -19.29
CA THR A 24 23.01 5.15 -19.19
C THR A 24 24.29 4.93 -18.40
N THR A 25 25.25 5.87 -18.45
CA THR A 25 26.54 5.74 -17.76
C THR A 25 26.48 6.24 -16.31
N ASN A 26 25.93 7.44 -16.07
CA ASN A 26 26.03 8.09 -14.76
C ASN A 26 24.76 7.93 -13.92
N ASN A 27 23.57 7.97 -14.53
CA ASN A 27 22.33 8.11 -13.79
C ASN A 27 21.51 6.83 -13.64
N LEU A 28 21.57 5.89 -14.58
CA LEU A 28 20.68 4.73 -14.64
C LEU A 28 21.47 3.42 -14.73
N ASN A 29 20.96 2.37 -14.11
CA ASN A 29 21.44 1.00 -14.22
C ASN A 29 20.88 0.34 -15.49
N PRO A 30 21.48 -0.76 -15.99
CA PRO A 30 21.00 -1.48 -17.18
C PRO A 30 19.53 -1.96 -17.11
N ASN A 31 18.99 -2.08 -15.89
CA ASN A 31 17.60 -2.44 -15.64
C ASN A 31 16.62 -1.24 -15.69
N GLY A 32 17.10 0.00 -15.82
CA GLY A 32 16.29 1.21 -15.82
C GLY A 32 16.18 1.94 -14.48
N SER A 33 16.80 1.42 -13.41
CA SER A 33 16.75 2.03 -12.08
C SER A 33 17.81 3.12 -11.91
N THR A 34 17.49 4.20 -11.17
CA THR A 34 18.46 5.26 -10.88
C THR A 34 19.61 4.81 -9.96
N LYS A 35 20.84 5.16 -10.34
CA LYS A 35 22.08 5.04 -9.56
C LYS A 35 22.13 6.05 -8.43
N ASN A 36 21.58 7.25 -8.66
CA ASN A 36 21.54 8.32 -7.67
C ASN A 36 20.29 8.20 -6.80
N ARG A 37 20.45 7.58 -5.64
CA ARG A 37 19.43 7.49 -4.59
C ARG A 37 19.97 8.22 -3.36
N PRO A 38 19.54 9.46 -3.06
CA PRO A 38 20.02 10.19 -1.89
C PRO A 38 19.77 9.41 -0.59
N SER A 39 18.64 8.69 -0.53
CA SER A 39 18.28 7.80 0.59
C SER A 39 19.00 6.44 0.58
N ARG A 40 20.03 6.20 -0.26
CA ARG A 40 20.72 4.89 -0.31
C ARG A 40 21.58 4.69 0.93
N LYS A 41 22.25 5.74 1.42
CA LYS A 41 23.04 5.68 2.66
C LYS A 41 22.12 5.38 3.85
N GLU A 42 21.06 6.17 4.00
CA GLU A 42 20.01 5.92 5.01
C GLU A 42 19.39 4.52 4.92
N ARG A 43 19.12 4.00 3.71
CA ARG A 43 18.61 2.63 3.54
C ARG A 43 19.64 1.55 3.87
N VAL A 44 20.93 1.80 3.62
CA VAL A 44 22.01 0.89 4.00
C VAL A 44 22.13 0.83 5.52
N ASP A 45 21.95 1.96 6.21
CA ASP A 45 22.00 2.04 7.67
C ASP A 45 20.72 1.47 8.33
N VAL A 46 19.55 1.64 7.71
CA VAL A 46 18.27 1.11 8.20
C VAL A 46 18.08 -0.38 7.87
N ALA A 47 18.70 -0.91 6.81
CA ALA A 47 18.61 -2.31 6.44
C ALA A 47 18.95 -3.29 7.60
N PRO A 48 20.08 -3.15 8.33
CA PRO A 48 20.39 -4.02 9.46
C PRO A 48 19.39 -3.85 10.62
N ALA A 49 18.97 -2.62 10.93
CA ALA A 49 17.97 -2.37 11.96
C ALA A 49 16.62 -3.03 11.61
N LEU A 50 16.25 -3.01 10.34
CA LEU A 50 15.03 -3.64 9.82
C LEU A 50 15.14 -5.16 9.80
N THR A 51 16.29 -5.75 9.44
CA THR A 51 16.46 -7.21 9.52
C THR A 51 16.41 -7.68 10.96
N GLU A 52 17.03 -6.94 11.89
CA GLU A 52 16.96 -7.23 13.31
C GLU A 52 15.53 -7.13 13.85
N ALA A 53 14.80 -6.07 13.49
CA ALA A 53 13.39 -5.92 13.86
C ALA A 53 12.52 -7.04 13.31
N ARG A 54 12.76 -7.48 12.06
CA ARG A 54 12.08 -8.64 11.46
C ARG A 54 12.40 -9.93 12.18
N ILE A 55 13.67 -10.18 12.52
CA ILE A 55 14.08 -11.37 13.28
C ILE A 55 13.41 -11.36 14.65
N ARG A 56 13.40 -10.22 15.35
CA ARG A 56 12.73 -10.05 16.64
C ARG A 56 11.23 -10.33 16.54
N SER A 57 10.56 -9.77 15.54
CA SER A 57 9.14 -10.02 15.29
C SER A 57 8.86 -11.47 14.90
N ALA A 58 9.72 -12.10 14.10
CA ALA A 58 9.54 -13.50 13.72
C ALA A 58 9.72 -14.43 14.93
N LYS A 59 10.70 -14.17 15.79
CA LYS A 59 10.91 -14.90 17.05
C LYS A 59 9.70 -14.77 17.97
N SER A 60 9.16 -13.57 18.17
CA SER A 60 7.99 -13.37 19.03
C SER A 60 6.75 -14.08 18.48
N GLN A 61 6.51 -14.01 17.17
CA GLN A 61 5.41 -14.73 16.51
C GLN A 61 5.57 -16.24 16.60
N LEU A 62 6.79 -16.76 16.43
CA LEU A 62 7.07 -18.18 16.58
C LEU A 62 6.78 -18.66 18.01
N ILE A 63 7.24 -17.92 19.02
CA ILE A 63 6.95 -18.24 20.43
C ILE A 63 5.44 -18.18 20.69
N LEU A 64 4.76 -17.14 20.23
CA LEU A 64 3.32 -16.98 20.37
C LEU A 64 2.53 -18.13 19.74
N THR A 65 2.86 -18.48 18.51
CA THR A 65 2.22 -19.58 17.79
C THR A 65 2.53 -20.93 18.44
N ALA A 66 3.74 -21.11 18.98
CA ALA A 66 4.08 -22.31 19.75
C ALA A 66 3.23 -22.37 21.03
N LEU A 67 3.19 -21.31 21.84
CA LEU A 67 2.42 -21.26 23.09
C LEU A 67 0.91 -21.48 22.87
N LYS A 68 0.32 -20.93 21.82
CA LYS A 68 -1.09 -21.13 21.45
C LYS A 68 -1.42 -22.58 21.08
N ASN A 69 -0.45 -23.29 20.50
CA ASN A 69 -0.64 -24.62 19.92
C ASN A 69 -0.03 -25.74 20.78
N ILE A 70 0.64 -25.43 21.90
CA ILE A 70 0.91 -26.42 22.93
C ILE A 70 -0.45 -27.00 23.33
N GLU A 71 -0.58 -28.32 23.29
CA GLU A 71 -1.84 -28.99 23.63
C GLU A 71 -2.19 -28.68 25.10
N LEU A 72 -3.03 -27.68 25.34
CA LEU A 72 -3.59 -27.33 26.66
C LEU A 72 -4.60 -28.39 27.16
N SER A 73 -4.67 -29.56 26.53
CA SER A 73 -5.75 -30.52 26.73
C SER A 73 -5.65 -31.18 28.10
N THR A 74 -6.58 -30.83 28.98
CA THR A 74 -6.84 -31.49 30.27
C THR A 74 -7.69 -32.76 30.13
N SER A 75 -8.10 -33.16 28.93
CA SER A 75 -8.75 -34.45 28.72
C SER A 75 -8.70 -34.91 27.26
N SER A 76 -8.11 -36.07 27.01
CA SER A 76 -8.58 -36.92 25.92
C SER A 76 -8.36 -38.38 26.27
N SER A 77 -9.47 -39.04 26.60
CA SER A 77 -9.61 -40.49 26.59
C SER A 77 -9.14 -41.07 25.25
N ARG A 78 -7.87 -41.49 25.15
CA ARG A 78 -7.48 -42.44 24.10
C ARG A 78 -7.88 -43.83 24.59
N LYS A 79 -8.84 -44.45 23.90
CA LYS A 79 -9.13 -45.88 24.05
C LYS A 79 -7.80 -46.66 23.93
N PRO A 80 -7.51 -47.61 24.82
CA PRO A 80 -6.23 -48.33 24.79
C PRO A 80 -6.20 -49.25 23.58
N SER A 81 -5.39 -48.91 22.57
CA SER A 81 -4.94 -49.88 21.58
C SER A 81 -3.94 -50.81 22.25
N LYS A 82 -4.17 -52.13 22.15
CA LYS A 82 -3.31 -53.19 22.67
C LYS A 82 -1.93 -53.18 21.98
N ALA A 83 -1.00 -52.35 22.44
CA ALA A 83 0.43 -52.49 22.16
C ALA A 83 1.26 -51.60 23.10
N GLN A 84 1.92 -52.25 24.06
CA GLN A 84 2.99 -51.78 24.96
C GLN A 84 2.67 -50.64 25.97
N PRO A 85 3.16 -50.75 27.22
CA PRO A 85 2.98 -49.73 28.25
C PRO A 85 3.89 -48.53 27.96
N ARG A 86 3.38 -47.54 27.20
CA ARG A 86 3.88 -46.16 27.30
C ARG A 86 3.15 -45.48 28.47
N PRO A 87 3.84 -44.75 29.35
CA PRO A 87 3.17 -43.98 30.39
C PRO A 87 2.16 -43.03 29.74
N SER A 88 0.95 -43.00 30.30
CA SER A 88 -0.11 -42.09 29.88
C SER A 88 0.41 -40.65 29.93
N PRO A 89 0.06 -39.78 28.95
CA PRO A 89 0.40 -38.37 29.04
C PRO A 89 -0.28 -37.79 30.28
N GLN A 90 0.51 -37.38 31.27
CA GLN A 90 -0.02 -36.69 32.44
C GLN A 90 -0.67 -35.39 31.96
N PRO A 91 -1.92 -35.08 32.37
CA PRO A 91 -2.55 -33.81 32.05
C PRO A 91 -1.68 -32.68 32.61
N LEU A 92 -1.44 -31.64 31.81
CA LEU A 92 -0.68 -30.48 32.23
C LEU A 92 -1.30 -29.91 33.53
N PRO A 93 -0.48 -29.62 34.57
CA PRO A 93 -1.00 -29.02 35.80
C PRO A 93 -1.75 -27.73 35.51
N THR A 94 -2.92 -27.55 36.12
CA THR A 94 -3.83 -26.40 35.88
C THR A 94 -3.12 -25.05 36.05
N LYS A 95 -2.22 -24.95 37.04
CA LYS A 95 -1.38 -23.76 37.28
C LYS A 95 -0.51 -23.37 36.08
N ILE A 96 0.01 -24.35 35.34
CA ILE A 96 0.89 -24.13 34.18
C ILE A 96 0.06 -23.68 32.97
N ILE A 97 -1.15 -24.22 32.82
CA ILE A 97 -2.10 -23.82 31.77
C ILE A 97 -2.49 -22.35 31.94
N GLU A 98 -2.82 -21.93 33.16
CA GLU A 98 -3.14 -20.54 33.50
C GLU A 98 -1.98 -19.60 33.18
N ILE A 99 -0.75 -19.98 33.54
CA ILE A 99 0.46 -19.22 33.22
C ILE A 99 0.70 -19.14 31.71
N ILE A 100 0.51 -20.22 30.95
CA ILE A 100 0.66 -20.21 29.49
C ILE A 100 -0.38 -19.29 28.84
N LEU A 101 -1.63 -19.29 29.31
CA LEU A 101 -2.68 -18.40 28.83
C LEU A 101 -2.37 -16.92 29.14
N LEU A 102 -1.92 -16.62 30.35
CA LEU A 102 -1.48 -15.28 30.76
C LEU A 102 -0.28 -14.80 29.94
N LEU A 103 0.73 -15.66 29.74
CA LEU A 103 1.91 -15.34 28.94
C LEU A 103 1.53 -15.10 27.47
N THR A 104 0.66 -15.94 26.91
CA THR A 104 0.18 -15.83 25.53
C THR A 104 -0.62 -14.54 25.32
N SER A 105 -1.51 -14.19 26.26
CA SER A 105 -2.30 -12.97 26.19
C SER A 105 -1.45 -11.71 26.32
N ARG A 106 -0.44 -11.70 27.21
CA ARG A 106 0.55 -10.62 27.28
C ARG A 106 1.29 -10.51 25.94
N LEU A 107 1.92 -11.58 25.48
CA LEU A 107 2.75 -11.55 24.27
C LEU A 107 1.93 -11.15 23.02
N SER A 108 0.64 -11.48 22.97
CA SER A 108 -0.24 -11.15 21.85
C SER A 108 -0.62 -9.68 21.83
N ASN A 109 -0.62 -9.00 22.98
CA ASN A 109 -0.98 -7.60 23.13
C ASN A 109 0.22 -6.80 23.68
N PRO A 110 1.12 -6.29 22.80
CA PRO A 110 2.31 -5.56 23.24
C PRO A 110 1.99 -4.17 23.84
N ASN A 111 0.88 -3.53 23.42
CA ASN A 111 0.53 -2.15 23.77
C ASN A 111 -0.45 -2.03 24.95
N LEU A 112 -0.28 -2.81 26.02
CA LEU A 112 -1.10 -2.64 27.22
C LEU A 112 -0.71 -1.36 27.97
N PRO A 113 -1.69 -0.61 28.54
CA PRO A 113 -1.40 0.51 29.42
C PRO A 113 -0.64 0.04 30.68
N PRO A 114 0.25 0.89 31.23
CA PRO A 114 1.17 0.50 32.31
C PRO A 114 0.46 0.10 33.60
N SER A 115 -0.76 0.59 33.85
CA SER A 115 -1.59 0.20 34.99
C SER A 115 -2.04 -1.26 34.92
N GLN A 116 -2.40 -1.75 33.74
CA GLN A 116 -2.82 -3.14 33.52
C GLN A 116 -1.63 -4.10 33.58
N ILE A 117 -0.44 -3.67 33.15
CA ILE A 117 0.79 -4.45 33.27
C ILE A 117 1.13 -4.68 34.75
N LYS A 118 1.08 -3.62 35.57
CA LYS A 118 1.31 -3.73 37.03
C LYS A 118 0.31 -4.67 37.70
N LEU A 119 -0.96 -4.65 37.27
CA LEU A 119 -1.99 -5.56 37.79
C LEU A 119 -1.68 -7.02 37.42
N LEU A 120 -1.33 -7.30 36.16
CA LEU A 120 -0.92 -8.63 35.72
C LEU A 120 0.31 -9.13 36.50
N GLU A 121 1.32 -8.29 36.67
CA GLU A 121 2.55 -8.61 37.40
C GLU A 121 2.33 -8.83 38.91
N SER A 122 1.27 -8.24 39.48
CA SER A 122 0.88 -8.45 40.87
C SER A 122 0.16 -9.78 41.14
N THR A 123 -0.18 -10.54 40.09
CA THR A 123 -0.91 -11.82 40.23
C THR A 123 0.04 -12.90 40.77
N PRO A 124 -0.37 -13.74 41.75
CA PRO A 124 0.49 -14.78 42.33
C PRO A 124 0.96 -15.82 41.31
N GLN A 125 0.13 -16.09 40.28
CA GLN A 125 0.50 -16.94 39.16
C GLN A 125 1.68 -16.37 38.36
N TRP A 126 1.75 -15.04 38.19
CA TRP A 126 2.84 -14.37 37.48
C TRP A 126 4.14 -14.37 38.28
N GLN A 127 4.06 -14.25 39.61
CA GLN A 127 5.24 -14.36 40.48
C GLN A 127 5.85 -15.77 40.45
N SER A 128 5.03 -16.81 40.27
CA SER A 128 5.50 -18.18 40.08
C SER A 128 6.10 -18.46 38.68
N LEU A 129 6.06 -17.50 37.75
CA LEU A 129 6.55 -17.66 36.38
C LEU A 129 8.02 -18.10 36.34
N GLU A 130 8.88 -17.50 37.16
CA GLU A 130 10.32 -17.80 37.16
C GLU A 130 10.59 -19.27 37.51
N THR A 131 9.82 -19.82 38.45
CA THR A 131 9.92 -21.23 38.85
C THR A 131 9.40 -22.20 37.78
N HIS A 132 8.40 -21.80 36.99
CA HIS A 132 7.77 -22.64 35.96
C HIS A 132 8.35 -22.43 34.55
N LEU A 133 9.14 -21.38 34.32
CA LEU A 133 9.83 -21.07 33.07
C LEU A 133 10.66 -22.23 32.50
N PRO A 134 11.51 -22.95 33.27
CA PRO A 134 12.28 -24.06 32.73
C PRO A 134 11.38 -25.18 32.19
N TYR A 135 10.24 -25.45 32.84
CA TYR A 135 9.27 -26.44 32.37
C TYR A 135 8.52 -25.99 31.11
N ILE A 136 8.12 -24.71 31.03
CA ILE A 136 7.51 -24.15 29.82
C ILE A 136 8.52 -24.17 28.65
N SER A 137 9.79 -23.90 28.93
CA SER A 137 10.87 -23.96 27.93
C SER A 137 11.07 -25.36 27.36
N THR A 138 11.01 -26.40 28.18
CA THR A 138 11.11 -27.80 27.69
C THR A 138 9.88 -28.19 26.88
N LEU A 139 8.67 -27.81 27.29
CA LEU A 139 7.45 -28.02 26.50
C LEU A 139 7.51 -27.32 25.14
N LEU A 140 7.94 -26.05 25.11
CA LEU A 140 8.07 -25.29 23.89
C LEU A 140 9.16 -25.87 22.97
N SER A 141 10.29 -26.29 23.54
CA SER A 141 11.37 -26.94 22.80
C SER A 141 10.95 -28.27 22.19
N THR A 142 10.22 -29.10 22.93
CA THR A 142 9.71 -30.39 22.43
C THR A 142 8.65 -30.19 21.35
N TYR A 143 7.76 -29.21 21.48
CA TYR A 143 6.80 -28.83 20.45
C TYR A 143 7.50 -28.34 19.17
N LEU A 144 8.47 -27.44 19.28
CA LEU A 144 9.21 -26.95 18.12
C LEU A 144 10.02 -28.05 17.45
N GLN A 145 10.61 -28.95 18.23
CA GLN A 145 11.33 -30.10 17.72
C GLN A 145 10.40 -31.09 16.99
N SER A 146 9.19 -31.32 17.50
CA SER A 146 8.21 -32.20 16.85
C SER A 146 7.73 -31.60 15.53
N GLN A 147 7.44 -30.30 15.49
CA GLN A 147 7.08 -29.57 14.27
C GLN A 147 8.22 -29.60 13.24
N ALA A 148 9.46 -29.34 13.66
CA ALA A 148 10.62 -29.44 12.79
C ALA A 148 10.78 -30.85 12.21
N SER A 149 10.57 -31.89 13.02
CA SER A 149 10.63 -33.30 12.58
C SER A 149 9.50 -33.68 11.61
N ALA A 150 8.31 -33.10 11.79
CA ALA A 150 7.18 -33.30 10.89
C ALA A 150 7.46 -32.65 9.53
N LEU A 151 7.99 -31.42 9.52
CA LEU A 151 8.38 -30.73 8.29
C LEU A 151 9.54 -31.45 7.57
N THR A 152 10.54 -31.98 8.28
CA THR A 152 11.60 -32.76 7.63
C THR A 152 11.08 -34.07 7.06
N ARG A 153 10.10 -34.72 7.70
CA ARG A 153 9.43 -35.90 7.14
C ARG A 153 8.66 -35.59 5.86
N ILE A 154 7.99 -34.44 5.77
CA ILE A 154 7.31 -33.98 4.55
C ILE A 154 8.33 -33.74 3.42
N LEU A 155 9.47 -33.12 3.74
CA LEU A 155 10.53 -32.86 2.77
C LEU A 155 11.26 -34.14 2.32
N SER A 156 11.30 -35.17 3.15
CA SER A 156 12.06 -36.40 2.90
C SER A 156 11.26 -37.64 3.32
N PRO A 157 10.18 -37.98 2.60
CA PRO A 157 9.25 -39.03 3.00
C PRO A 157 9.88 -40.43 3.00
N THR A 158 10.93 -40.63 2.22
CA THR A 158 11.64 -41.92 2.09
C THR A 158 12.76 -42.11 3.11
N THR A 159 13.10 -41.08 3.88
CA THR A 159 14.19 -41.16 4.86
C THR A 159 13.72 -41.82 6.15
N ASN A 160 14.56 -42.72 6.69
CA ASN A 160 14.28 -43.39 7.95
C ASN A 160 14.15 -42.35 9.10
N PRO A 161 13.12 -42.47 9.98
CA PRO A 161 12.83 -41.51 11.03
C PRO A 161 14.04 -41.18 11.94
N SER A 162 14.95 -42.13 12.16
CA SER A 162 16.13 -41.94 13.01
C SER A 162 17.10 -40.89 12.47
N TYR A 163 17.10 -40.63 11.15
CA TYR A 163 18.00 -39.66 10.51
C TYR A 163 17.35 -38.30 10.24
N LEU A 164 16.07 -38.12 10.56
CA LEU A 164 15.33 -36.86 10.32
C LEU A 164 15.91 -35.68 11.10
N HIS A 165 16.59 -35.91 12.22
CA HIS A 165 17.22 -34.85 13.00
C HIS A 165 18.40 -34.20 12.25
N ARG A 166 19.12 -34.96 11.41
CA ARG A 166 20.27 -34.47 10.63
C ARG A 166 19.84 -33.50 9.52
N SER A 167 18.60 -33.57 9.06
CA SER A 167 18.06 -32.71 8.00
C SER A 167 17.45 -31.40 8.54
N ILE A 168 17.22 -31.26 9.85
CA ILE A 168 16.64 -30.04 10.45
C ILE A 168 17.46 -28.78 10.13
N PRO A 169 18.80 -28.75 10.27
CA PRO A 169 19.58 -27.55 9.93
C PRO A 169 19.49 -27.17 8.44
N LYS A 170 19.26 -28.15 7.56
CA LYS A 170 19.17 -27.96 6.10
C LYS A 170 17.77 -27.56 5.64
N LEU A 171 16.78 -27.59 6.53
CA LEU A 171 15.37 -27.37 6.22
C LEU A 171 15.12 -26.00 5.60
N HIS A 172 15.73 -24.94 6.15
CA HIS A 172 15.56 -23.59 5.61
C HIS A 172 16.06 -23.49 4.16
N HIS A 173 17.28 -23.97 3.91
CA HIS A 173 17.85 -23.97 2.56
C HIS A 173 16.98 -24.78 1.58
N GLY A 174 16.55 -25.98 1.98
CA GLY A 174 15.67 -26.82 1.18
C GLY A 174 14.33 -26.15 0.85
N ILE A 175 13.70 -25.48 1.82
CA ILE A 175 12.43 -24.75 1.57
C ILE A 175 12.66 -23.58 0.61
N THR A 176 13.72 -22.80 0.80
CA THR A 176 14.01 -21.67 -0.10
C THR A 176 14.32 -22.12 -1.53
N SER A 177 15.02 -23.24 -1.71
CA SER A 177 15.29 -23.80 -3.04
C SER A 177 14.03 -24.40 -3.68
N LEU A 178 13.15 -25.02 -2.89
CA LEU A 178 11.85 -25.49 -3.37
C LEU A 178 10.95 -24.31 -3.78
N GLN A 179 10.93 -23.23 -3.01
CA GLN A 179 10.18 -22.03 -3.35
C GLN A 179 10.70 -21.39 -4.66
N SER A 180 12.01 -21.27 -4.82
CA SER A 180 12.61 -20.71 -6.04
C SER A 180 12.41 -21.61 -7.26
N THR A 181 12.50 -22.93 -7.10
CA THR A 181 12.23 -23.89 -8.19
C THR A 181 10.75 -23.88 -8.59
N ILE A 182 9.81 -23.79 -7.63
CA ILE A 182 8.38 -23.65 -7.92
C ILE A 182 8.10 -22.33 -8.65
N SER A 183 8.67 -21.20 -8.22
CA SER A 183 8.47 -19.93 -8.92
C SER A 183 9.03 -19.97 -10.33
N ASN A 184 10.20 -20.57 -10.53
CA ASN A 184 10.81 -20.71 -11.85
C ASN A 184 9.96 -21.62 -12.75
N LYS A 185 9.51 -22.77 -12.24
CA LYS A 185 8.63 -23.69 -12.99
C LYS A 185 7.30 -23.04 -13.36
N ARG A 186 6.72 -22.21 -12.48
CA ARG A 186 5.51 -21.43 -12.78
C ARG A 186 5.75 -20.45 -13.91
N LEU A 187 6.87 -19.72 -13.87
CA LEU A 187 7.25 -18.78 -14.92
C LEU A 187 7.45 -19.51 -16.25
N THR A 188 8.20 -20.61 -16.29
CA THR A 188 8.43 -21.37 -17.52
C THR A 188 7.15 -21.95 -18.10
N LEU A 189 6.22 -22.40 -17.25
CA LEU A 189 4.93 -22.89 -17.69
C LEU A 189 4.08 -21.75 -18.29
N GLN A 190 4.10 -20.58 -17.67
CA GLN A 190 3.40 -19.40 -18.19
C GLN A 190 3.95 -18.95 -19.54
N THR A 191 5.28 -18.94 -19.73
CA THR A 191 5.90 -18.59 -21.01
C THR A 191 5.58 -19.62 -22.09
N GLN A 192 5.60 -20.91 -21.76
CA GLN A 192 5.21 -21.98 -22.69
C GLN A 192 3.73 -21.88 -23.09
N ARG A 193 2.83 -21.59 -22.14
CA ARG A 193 1.41 -21.35 -22.45
C ARG A 193 1.23 -20.16 -23.38
N GLN A 194 1.94 -19.07 -23.14
CA GLN A 194 1.91 -17.91 -24.02
C GLN A 194 2.41 -18.25 -25.42
N ALA A 195 3.53 -18.97 -25.54
CA ALA A 195 4.07 -19.42 -26.82
C ALA A 195 3.10 -20.34 -27.58
N LEU A 196 2.42 -21.25 -26.88
CA LEU A 196 1.39 -22.11 -27.46
C LEU A 196 0.21 -21.28 -27.97
N ILE A 197 -0.27 -20.31 -27.19
CA ILE A 197 -1.37 -19.41 -27.60
C ILE A 197 -0.95 -18.63 -28.86
N THR A 198 0.28 -18.11 -28.92
CA THR A 198 0.77 -17.41 -30.11
C THR A 198 0.89 -18.33 -31.33
N LEU A 199 1.34 -19.56 -31.15
CA LEU A 199 1.48 -20.51 -32.25
C LEU A 199 0.10 -20.96 -32.76
N THR A 200 -0.82 -21.30 -31.86
CA THR A 200 -2.18 -21.70 -32.23
C THR A 200 -2.96 -20.57 -32.89
N THR A 201 -2.83 -19.33 -32.41
CA THR A 201 -3.46 -18.16 -33.06
C THR A 201 -2.88 -17.89 -34.45
N THR A 202 -1.55 -17.97 -34.62
CA THR A 202 -0.92 -17.81 -35.94
C THR A 202 -1.30 -18.95 -36.90
N LEU A 203 -1.40 -20.18 -36.41
CA LEU A 203 -1.90 -21.32 -37.17
C LEU A 203 -3.35 -21.09 -37.62
N LEU A 204 -4.24 -20.70 -36.71
CA LEU A 204 -5.64 -20.40 -37.02
C LEU A 204 -5.76 -19.26 -38.03
N GLN A 205 -4.93 -18.22 -37.92
CA GLN A 205 -4.88 -17.13 -38.91
C GLN A 205 -4.44 -17.64 -40.28
N ARG A 206 -3.43 -18.52 -40.35
CA ARG A 206 -2.98 -19.13 -41.61
C ARG A 206 -4.05 -20.03 -42.24
N TYR A 207 -4.74 -20.84 -41.43
CA TYR A 207 -5.86 -21.65 -41.92
C TYR A 207 -7.01 -20.79 -42.42
N ASN A 208 -7.39 -19.74 -41.70
CA ASN A 208 -8.41 -18.79 -42.14
C ASN A 208 -8.00 -18.11 -43.45
N TYR A 209 -6.74 -17.67 -43.57
CA TYR A 209 -6.23 -17.10 -44.82
C TYR A 209 -6.32 -18.11 -45.98
N ALA A 210 -5.84 -19.33 -45.78
CA ALA A 210 -5.91 -20.39 -46.78
C ALA A 210 -7.35 -20.70 -47.20
N THR A 211 -8.28 -20.85 -46.24
CA THR A 211 -9.69 -21.12 -46.55
C THR A 211 -10.33 -19.94 -47.30
N THR A 212 -10.08 -18.69 -46.89
CA THR A 212 -10.58 -17.51 -47.61
C THR A 212 -10.06 -17.45 -49.04
N LEU A 213 -8.77 -17.73 -49.27
CA LEU A 213 -8.21 -17.79 -50.63
C LEU A 213 -8.84 -18.91 -51.46
N THR A 214 -9.05 -20.10 -50.88
CA THR A 214 -9.71 -21.20 -51.60
C THR A 214 -11.14 -20.85 -51.99
N ILE A 215 -11.88 -20.19 -51.10
CA ILE A 215 -13.24 -19.71 -51.38
C ILE A 215 -13.21 -18.68 -52.50
N GLN A 216 -12.30 -17.70 -52.46
CA GLN A 216 -12.16 -16.70 -53.51
C GLN A 216 -11.80 -17.30 -54.88
N LEU A 217 -10.93 -18.32 -54.90
CA LEU A 217 -10.57 -19.01 -56.13
C LEU A 217 -11.75 -19.82 -56.69
N LEU A 218 -12.57 -20.41 -55.81
CA LEU A 218 -13.80 -21.09 -56.21
C LEU A 218 -14.85 -20.09 -56.72
N GLU A 219 -15.05 -18.97 -56.04
CA GLU A 219 -16.00 -17.92 -56.44
C GLU A 219 -15.61 -17.29 -57.78
N THR A 220 -14.34 -16.94 -57.97
CA THR A 220 -13.85 -16.37 -59.24
C THR A 220 -13.94 -17.35 -60.40
N SER A 221 -13.61 -18.64 -60.18
CA SER A 221 -13.67 -19.66 -61.23
C SER A 221 -15.09 -20.12 -61.59
N LYS A 222 -16.04 -20.13 -60.64
CA LYS A 222 -17.42 -20.59 -60.88
C LYS A 222 -18.42 -19.47 -61.16
N HIS A 223 -18.27 -18.32 -60.51
CA HIS A 223 -19.25 -17.23 -60.50
C HIS A 223 -18.72 -15.92 -61.10
N GLY A 224 -17.44 -15.85 -61.49
CA GLY A 224 -16.82 -14.68 -62.12
C GLY A 224 -16.49 -13.55 -61.14
N SER A 225 -15.81 -12.50 -61.64
CA SER A 225 -15.27 -11.40 -60.83
C SER A 225 -16.33 -10.57 -60.09
N LEU A 226 -17.54 -10.45 -60.63
CA LEU A 226 -18.64 -9.69 -60.02
C LEU A 226 -19.12 -10.27 -58.68
N SER A 227 -18.99 -11.59 -58.49
CA SER A 227 -19.35 -12.24 -57.22
C SER A 227 -18.40 -11.85 -56.08
N LEU A 228 -17.12 -11.75 -56.41
CA LEU A 228 -16.06 -11.35 -55.49
C LEU A 228 -16.20 -9.89 -55.04
N GLU A 229 -16.50 -8.96 -55.96
CA GLU A 229 -16.77 -7.56 -55.61
C GLU A 229 -17.95 -7.42 -54.63
N ARG A 230 -19.02 -8.19 -54.84
CA ARG A 230 -20.18 -8.24 -53.92
C ARG A 230 -19.79 -8.80 -52.55
N HIS A 231 -18.96 -9.84 -52.50
CA HIS A 231 -18.44 -10.37 -51.23
C HIS A 231 -17.63 -9.30 -50.47
N TYR A 232 -16.72 -8.60 -51.14
CA TYR A 232 -15.93 -7.55 -50.49
C TYR A 232 -16.78 -6.37 -50.01
N LEU A 233 -17.76 -5.94 -50.80
CA LEU A 233 -18.68 -4.85 -50.40
C LEU A 233 -19.52 -5.25 -49.17
N THR A 234 -20.07 -6.46 -49.14
CA THR A 234 -20.83 -6.95 -47.97
C THR A 234 -19.92 -7.10 -46.74
N LYS A 235 -18.68 -7.57 -46.92
CA LYS A 235 -17.71 -7.66 -45.82
C LYS A 235 -17.29 -6.30 -45.29
N MET A 236 -17.05 -5.32 -46.17
CA MET A 236 -16.70 -3.94 -45.77
C MET A 236 -17.85 -3.26 -45.04
N SER A 237 -19.08 -3.37 -45.55
CA SER A 237 -20.26 -2.83 -44.87
C SER A 237 -20.52 -3.49 -43.52
N HIS A 238 -20.35 -4.82 -43.42
CA HIS A 238 -20.41 -5.52 -42.14
C HIS A 238 -19.33 -5.01 -41.17
N LEU A 239 -18.08 -4.88 -41.62
CA LEU A 239 -16.99 -4.36 -40.77
C LEU A 239 -17.27 -2.92 -40.32
N ALA A 240 -17.76 -2.05 -41.20
CA ALA A 240 -18.16 -0.69 -40.84
C ALA A 240 -19.25 -0.70 -39.74
N LEU A 241 -20.31 -1.50 -39.91
CA LEU A 241 -21.35 -1.65 -38.90
C LEU A 241 -20.83 -2.23 -37.57
N THR A 242 -19.86 -3.13 -37.60
CA THR A 242 -19.24 -3.65 -36.37
C THR A 242 -18.40 -2.60 -35.65
N VAL A 243 -17.71 -1.73 -36.38
CA VAL A 243 -16.95 -0.59 -35.80
C VAL A 243 -17.91 0.41 -35.18
N ASP A 244 -18.99 0.77 -35.89
CA ASP A 244 -20.03 1.66 -35.39
C ASP A 244 -20.66 1.08 -34.11
N LYS A 245 -21.03 -0.20 -34.12
CA LYS A 245 -21.52 -0.90 -32.93
C LYS A 245 -20.53 -0.83 -31.77
N LEU A 246 -19.25 -1.12 -32.01
CA LEU A 246 -18.22 -1.10 -30.97
C LEU A 246 -18.02 0.32 -30.40
N SER A 247 -18.13 1.35 -31.23
CA SER A 247 -18.06 2.74 -30.79
C SER A 247 -19.25 3.11 -29.89
N LEU A 248 -20.44 2.62 -30.20
CA LEU A 248 -21.65 2.80 -29.40
C LEU A 248 -21.55 2.04 -28.07
N ASP A 249 -21.08 0.78 -28.10
CA ASP A 249 -20.85 -0.02 -26.89
C ASP A 249 -19.79 0.64 -25.97
N ALA A 250 -18.73 1.21 -26.55
CA ALA A 250 -17.72 1.95 -25.80
C ALA A 250 -18.29 3.23 -25.16
N ARG A 251 -19.13 3.98 -25.90
CA ARG A 251 -19.83 5.16 -25.38
C ARG A 251 -20.80 4.79 -24.27
N GLU A 252 -21.57 3.72 -24.42
CA GLU A 252 -22.48 3.22 -23.41
C GLU A 252 -21.72 2.85 -22.12
N LYS A 253 -20.61 2.11 -22.24
CA LYS A 253 -19.76 1.75 -21.10
C LYS A 253 -19.13 2.99 -20.43
N SER A 254 -18.74 3.99 -21.22
CA SER A 254 -18.23 5.26 -20.70
C SER A 254 -19.29 6.00 -19.87
N VAL A 255 -20.52 6.09 -20.38
CA VAL A 255 -21.66 6.71 -19.66
C VAL A 255 -22.02 5.92 -18.40
N LYS A 256 -22.02 4.58 -18.47
CA LYS A 256 -22.22 3.74 -17.28
C LYS A 256 -21.11 3.96 -16.24
N GLY A 257 -19.86 4.06 -16.69
CA GLY A 257 -18.71 4.37 -15.84
C GLY A 257 -18.81 5.76 -15.20
N SER A 258 -19.21 6.78 -15.96
CA SER A 258 -19.39 8.14 -15.44
C SER A 258 -20.51 8.19 -14.41
N ASN A 259 -21.63 7.52 -14.65
CA ASN A 259 -22.77 7.51 -13.72
C ASN A 259 -22.46 6.77 -12.40
N MET A 260 -21.52 5.81 -12.42
CA MET A 260 -21.06 5.13 -11.22
C MET A 260 -20.18 6.01 -10.32
N VAL A 261 -19.38 6.90 -10.92
CA VAL A 261 -18.51 7.85 -10.20
C VAL A 261 -19.30 9.11 -9.79
N TYR A 262 -20.05 9.67 -10.74
CA TYR A 262 -20.90 10.84 -10.57
C TYR A 262 -22.34 10.40 -10.37
N THR A 263 -22.61 9.82 -9.21
CA THR A 263 -23.99 9.55 -8.81
C THR A 263 -24.76 10.88 -8.73
N PRO A 264 -26.08 10.89 -8.95
CA PRO A 264 -26.87 12.12 -8.92
C PRO A 264 -26.74 12.86 -7.58
N GLN A 265 -26.53 12.12 -6.49
CA GLN A 265 -26.26 12.67 -5.17
C GLN A 265 -24.92 13.40 -5.10
N VAL A 266 -23.85 12.82 -5.67
CA VAL A 266 -22.53 13.47 -5.73
C VAL A 266 -22.57 14.69 -6.62
N VAL A 267 -23.25 14.62 -7.78
CA VAL A 267 -23.44 15.79 -8.66
C VAL A 267 -24.20 16.90 -7.93
N ALA A 268 -25.30 16.58 -7.24
CA ALA A 268 -26.07 17.55 -6.46
C ALA A 268 -25.26 18.14 -5.28
N ALA A 269 -24.39 17.34 -4.65
CA ALA A 269 -23.50 17.82 -3.60
C ALA A 269 -22.41 18.75 -4.16
N LEU A 270 -21.84 18.41 -5.32
CA LEU A 270 -20.84 19.24 -6.01
C LEU A 270 -21.43 20.56 -6.51
N THR A 271 -22.66 20.56 -7.03
CA THR A 271 -23.33 21.81 -7.43
C THR A 271 -23.59 22.71 -6.22
N ARG A 272 -24.10 22.15 -5.11
CA ARG A 272 -24.27 22.90 -3.86
C ARG A 272 -22.94 23.43 -3.31
N TYR A 273 -21.87 22.65 -3.40
CA TYR A 273 -20.54 23.10 -2.98
C TYR A 273 -20.04 24.25 -3.86
N PHE A 274 -20.26 24.16 -5.19
CA PHE A 274 -19.92 25.23 -6.11
C PHE A 274 -20.70 26.52 -5.83
N GLU A 275 -22.00 26.41 -5.56
CA GLU A 275 -22.85 27.52 -5.12
C GLU A 275 -22.32 28.14 -3.81
N ASN A 276 -22.02 27.33 -2.80
CA ASN A 276 -21.44 27.80 -1.55
C ASN A 276 -20.08 28.50 -1.73
N LEU A 277 -19.23 28.02 -2.65
CA LEU A 277 -17.96 28.67 -2.98
C LEU A 277 -18.18 30.00 -3.69
N ARG A 278 -19.18 30.09 -4.58
CA ARG A 278 -19.57 31.33 -5.25
C ARG A 278 -20.07 32.36 -4.22
N ASP A 279 -20.98 31.96 -3.35
CA ASP A 279 -21.48 32.81 -2.27
C ASP A 279 -20.35 33.23 -1.33
N GLY A 280 -19.46 32.30 -0.97
CA GLY A 280 -18.27 32.60 -0.18
C GLY A 280 -17.37 33.64 -0.83
N ARG A 281 -17.18 33.56 -2.15
CA ARG A 281 -16.42 34.57 -2.92
C ARG A 281 -17.11 35.93 -2.92
N GLU A 282 -18.44 35.97 -3.06
CA GLU A 282 -19.22 37.21 -3.01
C GLU A 282 -19.14 37.87 -1.62
N ARG A 283 -19.30 37.08 -0.54
CA ARG A 283 -19.12 37.56 0.84
C ARG A 283 -17.71 38.11 1.09
N LEU A 284 -16.67 37.45 0.56
CA LEU A 284 -15.30 37.96 0.68
C LEU A 284 -15.10 39.27 -0.09
N LYS A 285 -15.73 39.42 -1.26
CA LYS A 285 -15.72 40.70 -2.00
C LYS A 285 -16.45 41.81 -1.23
N GLU A 286 -17.54 41.50 -0.55
CA GLU A 286 -18.25 42.45 0.31
C GLU A 286 -17.40 42.85 1.51
N ARG A 287 -16.86 41.88 2.25
CA ARG A 287 -15.94 42.15 3.37
C ARG A 287 -14.73 42.98 2.94
N LYS A 288 -14.19 42.72 1.75
CA LYS A 288 -13.12 43.53 1.18
C LYS A 288 -13.57 44.98 0.96
N ARG A 289 -14.74 45.19 0.34
CA ARG A 289 -15.30 46.54 0.12
C ARG A 289 -15.58 47.28 1.43
N ASP A 290 -16.09 46.57 2.44
CA ASP A 290 -16.34 47.16 3.76
C ASP A 290 -15.03 47.52 4.47
N ALA A 291 -14.01 46.65 4.42
CA ALA A 291 -12.68 46.96 4.94
C ALA A 291 -12.03 48.14 4.20
N GLU A 292 -12.18 48.21 2.89
CA GLU A 292 -11.74 49.36 2.08
C GLU A 292 -12.47 50.64 2.48
N ARG A 293 -13.78 50.59 2.75
CA ARG A 293 -14.54 51.74 3.26
C ARG A 293 -14.08 52.20 4.64
N VAL A 294 -13.80 51.26 5.54
CA VAL A 294 -13.26 51.57 6.88
C VAL A 294 -11.87 52.21 6.75
N LEU A 295 -10.99 51.63 5.94
CA LEU A 295 -9.67 52.20 5.63
C LEU A 295 -9.77 53.60 5.01
N TRP A 296 -10.75 53.81 4.13
CA TRP A 296 -11.04 55.12 3.55
C TRP A 296 -11.51 56.14 4.59
N GLY A 297 -12.26 55.70 5.62
CA GLY A 297 -12.61 56.51 6.79
C GLY A 297 -11.41 56.94 7.63
N TYR A 298 -10.35 56.12 7.67
CA TYR A 298 -9.05 56.49 8.26
C TYR A 298 -8.16 57.29 7.29
N GLY A 299 -8.67 57.68 6.12
CA GLY A 299 -7.94 58.42 5.09
C GLY A 299 -7.05 57.55 4.20
N VAL A 300 -6.87 56.26 4.47
CA VAL A 300 -6.03 55.35 3.66
C VAL A 300 -6.66 55.19 2.27
N GLY A 301 -6.00 55.75 1.25
CA GLY A 301 -6.46 55.71 -0.16
C GLY A 301 -6.93 57.05 -0.75
N ARG A 302 -6.98 58.14 0.04
CA ARG A 302 -7.16 59.51 -0.46
C ARG A 302 -5.81 60.15 -0.82
N GLU A 303 -5.82 61.16 -1.68
CA GLU A 303 -4.64 61.98 -1.99
C GLU A 303 -4.04 62.58 -0.70
N GLU A 304 -2.72 62.74 -0.67
CA GLU A 304 -1.91 63.01 0.54
C GLU A 304 -2.43 64.16 1.40
N GLY A 305 -3.04 65.19 0.79
CA GLY A 305 -3.55 66.37 1.50
C GLY A 305 -4.78 66.15 2.40
N GLU A 306 -5.63 65.15 2.13
CA GLU A 306 -6.80 64.88 2.98
C GLU A 306 -6.48 63.95 4.16
N LYS A 307 -5.54 63.02 3.98
CA LYS A 307 -5.00 62.19 5.07
C LYS A 307 -4.39 63.03 6.17
N GLU A 308 -3.60 64.03 5.78
CA GLU A 308 -2.94 64.94 6.71
C GLU A 308 -3.96 65.73 7.54
N LYS A 309 -5.07 66.18 6.93
CA LYS A 309 -6.15 66.87 7.65
C LYS A 309 -6.82 65.97 8.68
N VAL A 310 -7.18 64.75 8.31
CA VAL A 310 -7.84 63.79 9.22
C VAL A 310 -6.88 63.38 10.35
N MET A 311 -5.60 63.10 10.06
CA MET A 311 -4.61 62.82 11.10
C MET A 311 -4.35 64.02 12.01
N ARG A 312 -4.37 65.25 11.48
CA ARG A 312 -4.20 66.49 12.26
C ARG A 312 -5.40 66.75 13.16
N GLU A 313 -6.62 66.45 12.72
CA GLU A 313 -7.82 66.49 13.56
C GLU A 313 -7.76 65.43 14.67
N VAL A 314 -7.36 64.19 14.36
CA VAL A 314 -7.18 63.13 15.37
C VAL A 314 -6.09 63.51 16.40
N ALA A 315 -4.96 64.05 15.94
CA ALA A 315 -3.90 64.52 16.82
C ALA A 315 -4.33 65.72 17.67
N ARG A 316 -5.15 66.62 17.13
CA ARG A 316 -5.73 67.74 17.87
C ARG A 316 -6.66 67.25 18.98
N VAL A 317 -7.59 66.36 18.66
CA VAL A 317 -8.52 65.77 19.65
C VAL A 317 -7.75 65.02 20.73
N TYR A 318 -6.71 64.25 20.36
CA TYR A 318 -5.84 63.59 21.34
C TYR A 318 -5.08 64.59 22.23
N GLY A 319 -4.60 65.70 21.66
CA GLY A 319 -3.93 66.77 22.40
C GLY A 319 -4.87 67.58 23.32
N GLU A 320 -6.15 67.67 22.99
CA GLU A 320 -7.20 68.20 23.87
C GLU A 320 -7.48 67.22 25.01
N LEU A 321 -7.65 65.93 24.73
CA LEU A 321 -7.83 64.88 25.74
C LEU A 321 -6.65 64.79 26.73
N MET A 322 -5.41 64.91 26.24
CA MET A 322 -4.19 64.94 27.07
C MET A 322 -4.06 66.21 27.91
N ARG A 323 -4.73 67.31 27.52
CA ARG A 323 -4.82 68.53 28.35
C ARG A 323 -5.87 68.34 29.43
N GLU A 324 -7.05 67.85 29.07
CA GLU A 324 -8.11 67.51 30.03
C GLU A 324 -7.59 66.50 31.07
N MET A 325 -6.89 65.45 30.65
CA MET A 325 -6.27 64.50 31.58
C MET A 325 -5.26 65.15 32.53
N ARG A 326 -4.43 66.08 32.05
CA ARG A 326 -3.48 66.81 32.91
C ARG A 326 -4.14 67.80 33.84
N ASP A 327 -5.25 68.41 33.42
CA ASP A 327 -6.01 69.31 34.27
C ASP A 327 -6.76 68.52 35.34
N VAL A 328 -7.32 67.36 35.00
CA VAL A 328 -7.84 66.37 35.96
C VAL A 328 -6.74 65.89 36.91
N GLU A 329 -5.54 65.60 36.41
CA GLU A 329 -4.40 65.18 37.25
C GLU A 329 -3.95 66.29 38.21
N LYS A 330 -3.87 67.55 37.76
CA LYS A 330 -3.61 68.71 38.62
C LYS A 330 -4.71 68.95 39.65
N ASP A 331 -5.96 68.73 39.28
CA ASP A 331 -7.09 68.85 40.20
C ASP A 331 -7.05 67.73 41.24
N VAL A 332 -6.66 66.52 40.85
CA VAL A 332 -6.38 65.40 41.78
C VAL A 332 -5.20 65.74 42.71
N ASP A 333 -4.11 66.30 42.20
CA ASP A 333 -2.95 66.70 43.01
C ASP A 333 -3.28 67.85 43.98
N ARG A 334 -4.10 68.82 43.55
CA ARG A 334 -4.62 69.89 44.43
C ARG A 334 -5.50 69.33 45.55
N LEU A 335 -6.29 68.30 45.26
CA LEU A 335 -7.08 67.60 46.27
C LEU A 335 -6.22 66.71 47.19
N ARG A 336 -4.99 66.36 46.78
CA ARG A 336 -4.05 65.53 47.55
C ARG A 336 -3.07 66.33 48.43
N GLY A 337 -2.96 67.64 48.21
CA GLY A 337 -2.07 68.56 48.93
C GLY A 337 -2.72 69.33 50.08
N ARG A 338 -3.83 68.85 50.64
CA ARG A 338 -4.47 69.41 51.84
C ARG A 338 -4.76 68.32 52.86
#